data_AF-A0A961LG12-F1
#
_entry.id   AF-A0A961LG12-F1
#
_cell.length_a   1.000
_cell.length_b   1.000
_cell.length_c   1.000
_cell.angle_alpha   90.00
_cell.angle_beta   90.00
_cell.angle_gamma   90.00
#
_symmetry.space_group_name_H-M   'P 1'
#
loop_
_entity.id
_entity.type
_entity.pdbx_description
1 polymer ?
#
loop_
_entity_poly.entity_id
_entity_poly.type
_entity_poly.pdbx_seq_one_letter_code
_entity_poly.pdbx_strand_id
1 'polypeptide(L)' 'MMGHQANLNLTTNDVKAYLERWIAISGNPRIKVGPVTERNDNTVSADIVTTDGDALVQRFSVDRRTGIYRVVQ' A
#
# COMPACT_ATOMS: atom_id res chain seq x y z
N MET A 1 28.33 -11.60 2.27
CA MET A 1 27.18 -12.20 1.56
C MET A 1 26.40 -11.07 0.93
N MET A 2 26.56 -10.81 -0.38
CA MET A 2 25.73 -9.84 -1.08
C MET A 2 24.36 -10.47 -1.31
N GLY A 3 23.35 -10.04 -0.55
CA GLY A 3 21.97 -10.43 -0.84
C GLY A 3 21.57 -9.85 -2.19
N HIS A 4 21.26 -10.70 -3.15
CA HIS A 4 20.51 -10.28 -4.33
C HIS A 4 19.22 -9.64 -3.82
N GLN A 5 19.07 -8.32 -3.92
CA GLN A 5 17.79 -7.68 -3.69
C GLN A 5 16.83 -8.26 -4.74
N ALA A 6 16.00 -9.21 -4.32
CA ALA A 6 14.93 -9.73 -5.14
C ALA A 6 14.05 -8.54 -5.52
N ASN A 7 13.99 -8.24 -6.81
CA ASN A 7 13.06 -7.24 -7.31
C ASN A 7 11.66 -7.84 -7.21
N LEU A 8 10.85 -7.34 -6.27
CA LEU A 8 9.52 -7.86 -6.01
C LEU A 8 8.53 -7.59 -7.15
N ASN A 9 8.82 -6.63 -8.05
CA ASN A 9 7.96 -6.24 -9.16
C ASN A 9 6.49 -6.05 -8.73
N LEU A 10 6.25 -5.41 -7.59
CA LEU A 10 4.91 -5.31 -7.00
C LEU A 10 3.96 -4.59 -7.95
N THR A 11 2.79 -5.18 -8.16
CA THR A 11 1.66 -4.58 -8.84
C THR A 11 0.77 -3.81 -7.86
N THR A 12 -0.18 -3.02 -8.37
CA THR A 12 -1.22 -2.39 -7.54
C THR A 12 -2.05 -3.43 -6.80
N ASN A 13 -2.30 -4.59 -7.40
CA ASN A 13 -3.05 -5.68 -6.76
C ASN A 13 -2.28 -6.30 -5.59
N ASP A 14 -0.96 -6.48 -5.73
CA ASP A 14 -0.13 -7.00 -4.64
C ASP A 14 -0.14 -6.06 -3.43
N VAL A 15 0.02 -4.75 -3.70
CA VAL A 15 -0.03 -3.71 -2.67
C VAL A 15 -1.41 -3.66 -2.01
N LYS A 16 -2.49 -3.73 -2.80
CA LYS A 16 -3.86 -3.75 -2.29
C LYS A 16 -4.11 -4.95 -1.38
N ALA A 17 -3.79 -6.17 -1.84
CA ALA A 17 -4.00 -7.40 -1.08
C ALA A 17 -3.22 -7.39 0.24
N TYR A 18 -1.99 -6.87 0.23
CA TYR A 18 -1.21 -6.69 1.45
C TYR A 18 -1.88 -5.74 2.45
N LEU A 19 -2.35 -4.58 1.99
CA LEU A 19 -3.01 -3.59 2.85
C LEU A 19 -4.36 -4.10 3.36
N GLU A 20 -5.13 -4.83 2.56
CA GLU A 20 -6.39 -5.46 3.02
C GLU A 20 -6.12 -6.45 4.15
N ARG A 21 -5.08 -7.28 4.01
CA ARG A 21 -4.64 -8.19 5.08
C ARG A 21 -4.18 -7.43 6.33
N TRP A 22 -3.43 -6.34 6.15
CA TRP A 22 -2.97 -5.50 7.27
C TRP A 22 -4.14 -4.87 8.02
N ILE A 23 -5.15 -4.34 7.33
CA ILE A 23 -6.37 -3.81 7.94
C ILE A 23 -7.11 -4.92 8.70
N ALA A 24 -7.28 -6.10 8.09
CA ALA A 24 -7.94 -7.23 8.74
C ALA A 24 -7.24 -7.64 10.04
N ILE A 25 -5.90 -7.62 10.07
CA ILE A 25 -5.10 -7.88 11.27
C ILE A 25 -5.24 -6.74 12.30
N SER A 26 -5.35 -5.48 11.86
CA SER A 26 -5.53 -4.34 12.75
C SER A 26 -6.85 -4.36 13.53
N GLY A 27 -7.86 -5.07 13.00
CA GLY A 27 -9.18 -5.19 13.61
C GLY A 27 -9.99 -3.89 13.61
N ASN A 28 -9.61 -2.87 12.83
CA ASN A 28 -10.34 -1.60 12.75
C ASN A 28 -11.41 -1.65 11.64
N PRO A 29 -12.71 -1.76 11.98
CA PRO A 29 -13.78 -1.87 10.97
C PRO A 29 -14.14 -0.52 10.32
N ARG A 30 -13.53 0.58 10.75
CA ARG A 30 -13.84 1.94 10.25
C ARG A 30 -12.95 2.38 9.09
N ILE A 31 -12.00 1.55 8.67
CA ILE A 31 -11.09 1.84 7.58
C ILE A 31 -11.10 0.73 6.54
N LYS A 32 -10.81 1.09 5.30
CA LYS A 32 -10.66 0.17 4.16
C LYS A 32 -9.55 0.66 3.24
N VAL A 33 -9.07 -0.21 2.36
CA VAL A 33 -8.17 0.19 1.27
C VAL A 33 -8.96 1.02 0.27
N GLY A 34 -8.51 2.24 0.01
CA GLY A 34 -9.02 3.15 -0.98
C GLY A 34 -8.30 2.98 -2.33
N PRO A 35 -8.15 4.06 -3.11
CA PRO A 35 -7.45 4.02 -4.39
C PRO A 35 -6.01 3.50 -4.27
N VAL A 36 -5.64 2.59 -5.16
CA VAL A 36 -4.27 2.10 -5.34
C VAL A 36 -3.87 2.35 -6.79
N THR A 37 -2.85 3.18 -7.00
CA THR A 37 -2.47 3.71 -8.31
C THR A 37 -0.98 3.60 -8.54
N GLU A 38 -0.58 3.20 -9.74
CA GLU A 38 0.82 3.33 -10.15
C GLU A 38 1.15 4.80 -10.35
N ARG A 39 2.29 5.24 -9.81
CA ARG A 39 2.79 6.61 -9.99
C ARG A 39 3.92 6.67 -11.01
N ASN A 40 4.77 5.64 -11.02
CA ASN A 40 5.85 5.44 -11.97
C ASN A 40 6.33 3.98 -11.90
N ASP A 41 7.34 3.64 -12.71
CA ASP A 41 7.92 2.30 -12.83
C ASP A 41 8.38 1.70 -11.49
N ASN A 42 8.68 2.54 -10.49
CA ASN A 42 9.20 2.10 -9.19
C ASN A 42 8.24 2.36 -8.03
N THR A 43 7.09 3.00 -8.23
CA THR A 43 6.26 3.46 -7.11
C THR A 43 4.77 3.24 -7.33
N VAL A 44 4.13 2.65 -6.31
CA VAL A 44 2.67 2.59 -6.15
C VAL A 44 2.25 3.54 -5.03
N SER A 45 1.18 4.29 -5.25
CA SER A 45 0.48 5.07 -4.22
C SER A 45 -0.74 4.30 -3.76
N ALA A 46 -0.93 4.16 -2.47
CA ALA A 46 -2.09 3.47 -1.91
C ALA A 46 -2.70 4.29 -0.77
N ASP A 47 -4.02 4.44 -0.80
CA ASP A 47 -4.76 5.19 0.20
C ASP A 47 -5.47 4.24 1.16
N ILE A 48 -5.53 4.61 2.43
CA ILE A 48 -6.46 4.09 3.42
C ILE A 48 -7.51 5.16 3.64
N VAL A 49 -8.78 4.78 3.53
CA VAL A 49 -9.92 5.68 3.66
C VAL A 49 -10.88 5.18 4.72
N THR A 50 -11.73 6.07 5.23
CA THR A 50 -12.83 5.68 6.10
C THR A 50 -13.85 4.83 5.33
N THR A 51 -14.48 3.88 6.01
CA THR A 51 -15.58 3.11 5.42
C THR A 51 -16.82 3.99 5.20
N ASP A 52 -17.00 4.99 6.07
CA ASP A 52 -18.04 6.01 5.98
C ASP A 52 -17.51 7.23 5.22
N GLY A 53 -17.99 7.43 3.99
CA GLY A 53 -17.71 8.62 3.18
C GLY A 53 -16.35 8.69 2.48
N ASP A 54 -15.53 7.63 2.50
CA ASP A 54 -14.25 7.54 1.77
C ASP A 54 -13.24 8.66 2.10
N ALA A 55 -13.28 9.22 3.32
CA ALA A 55 -12.36 10.25 3.75
C ALA A 55 -10.94 9.69 3.88
N LEU A 56 -9.94 10.41 3.36
CA LEU A 56 -8.54 9.99 3.42
C LEU A 56 -8.05 9.95 4.87
N VAL A 57 -7.61 8.77 5.31
CA VAL A 57 -6.97 8.55 6.61
C VAL A 57 -5.45 8.63 6.46
N GLN A 58 -4.92 7.93 5.46
CA GLN A 58 -3.48 7.80 5.26
C GLN A 58 -3.16 7.48 3.81
N ARG A 59 -2.07 8.04 3.29
CA ARG A 59 -1.52 7.68 1.98
C ARG A 59 -0.12 7.10 2.14
N PHE A 60 0.12 6.02 1.40
CA PHE A 60 1.40 5.35 1.32
C PHE A 60 2.02 5.52 -0.06
N SER A 61 3.33 5.71 -0.07
CA SER A 61 4.18 5.54 -1.24
C SER A 61 4.99 4.26 -1.05
N VAL A 62 4.79 3.29 -1.94
CA VAL A 62 5.37 1.94 -1.87
C VAL A 62 6.36 1.77 -3.01
N ASP A 63 7.60 1.43 -2.68
CA ASP A 63 8.63 1.06 -3.65
C ASP A 63 8.34 -0.35 -4.19
N ARG A 64 8.13 -0.45 -5.50
CA ARG A 64 7.71 -1.70 -6.17
C ARG A 64 8.79 -2.78 -6.17
N ARG A 65 10.05 -2.39 -5.99
CA ARG A 65 11.21 -3.29 -6.08
C ARG A 65 11.52 -3.92 -4.74
N THR A 66 11.35 -3.15 -3.67
CA THR A 66 11.74 -3.54 -2.30
C THR A 66 10.56 -3.78 -1.37
N GLY A 67 9.37 -3.28 -1.70
CA GLY A 67 8.18 -3.33 -0.83
C GLY A 67 8.25 -2.36 0.35
N ILE A 68 9.31 -1.55 0.46
CA ILE A 68 9.42 -0.52 1.48
C ILE A 68 8.33 0.52 1.22
N TYR A 69 7.57 0.86 2.26
CA TYR A 69 6.56 1.89 2.20
C TYR A 69 6.89 3.05 3.14
N ARG A 70 6.41 4.24 2.79
CA ARG A 70 6.46 5.44 3.62
C ARG A 70 5.11 6.13 3.63
N VAL A 71 4.79 6.77 4.75
CA VAL A 71 3.65 7.67 4.83
C VAL A 71 3.99 8.92 4.04
N VAL A 72 3.06 9.37 3.21
CA VAL A 72 3.13 10.66 2.53
C VAL A 72 1.99 11.53 3.03
N GLN A 73 2.32 12.76 3.42
CA GLN A 73 1.38 13.80 3.82
C GLN A 73 0.83 14.52 2.58
#